data_AF-A0A7S0KZK1-F1
#
_entry.id   AF-A0A7S0KZK1-F1
#
_cell.length_a   1.000
_cell.length_b   1.000
_cell.length_c   1.000
_cell.angle_alpha   90.00
_cell.angle_beta   90.00
_cell.angle_gamma   90.00
#
_symmetry.space_group_name_H-M   'P 1'
#
loop_
_entity.id
_entity.type
_entity.pdbx_description
1 polymer ?
#
loop_
_entity_poly.entity_id
_entity_poly.type
_entity_poly.pdbx_seq_one_letter_code
_entity_poly.pdbx_strand_id
1 'polypeptide(L)'
;AAAIDAAAAAAAAGEAYVVLELEAGIDIKALQPLVQKVIKQSSLAVLAVSAAKDKVVCVAAVPPSYVSALPANSWLQKVLTLVDGRGGGKPAQAQGSGTQVGGLPAALEAAREYASEALKE
;
A
#
# COMPACT_ATOMS: atom_id res chain seq x y z
N ALA A 1 11.41 -9.99 -4.58
CA ALA A 1 10.71 -11.09 -5.29
C ALA A 1 9.42 -11.47 -4.57
N ALA A 2 9.46 -11.73 -3.26
CA ALA A 2 8.30 -12.12 -2.46
C ALA A 2 7.07 -11.20 -2.62
N ALA A 3 7.27 -9.88 -2.63
CA ALA A 3 6.19 -8.90 -2.81
C ALA A 3 5.43 -9.00 -4.15
N ILE A 4 6.12 -9.37 -5.23
CA ILE A 4 5.50 -9.55 -6.55
C ILE A 4 4.74 -10.88 -6.57
N ASP A 5 5.32 -11.92 -5.99
CA ASP A 5 4.75 -13.25 -5.93
C ASP A 5 3.44 -13.27 -5.11
N ALA A 6 3.45 -12.62 -3.93
CA ALA A 6 2.27 -12.48 -3.08
C ALA A 6 1.13 -11.75 -3.79
N ALA A 7 1.43 -10.67 -4.51
CA ALA A 7 0.43 -9.94 -5.28
C ALA A 7 -0.09 -10.73 -6.50
N ALA A 8 0.79 -11.47 -7.17
CA ALA A 8 0.40 -12.33 -8.28
C ALA A 8 -0.49 -13.49 -7.80
N ALA A 9 -0.18 -14.07 -6.64
CA ALA A 9 -1.00 -15.11 -6.01
C ALA A 9 -2.37 -14.56 -5.59
N ALA A 10 -2.43 -13.36 -4.99
CA ALA A 10 -3.69 -12.68 -4.67
C ALA A 10 -4.53 -12.43 -5.94
N ALA A 11 -3.90 -12.01 -7.04
CA ALA A 11 -4.58 -11.82 -8.33
C ALA A 11 -5.11 -13.14 -8.89
N ALA A 12 -4.33 -14.22 -8.79
CA ALA A 12 -4.75 -15.55 -9.21
C ALA A 12 -5.88 -16.11 -8.32
N ALA A 13 -5.94 -15.70 -7.06
CA ALA A 13 -7.03 -16.03 -6.13
C ALA A 13 -8.29 -15.17 -6.34
N GLY A 14 -8.23 -14.15 -7.21
CA GLY A 14 -9.34 -13.24 -7.47
C GLY A 14 -9.52 -12.14 -6.42
N GLU A 15 -8.49 -11.84 -5.61
CA GLU A 15 -8.53 -10.67 -4.74
C GLU A 15 -8.40 -9.38 -5.55
N ALA A 16 -9.02 -8.29 -5.08
CA ALA A 16 -8.93 -6.97 -5.72
C ALA A 16 -7.76 -6.12 -5.21
N TYR A 17 -7.19 -6.46 -4.05
CA TYR A 17 -6.12 -5.73 -3.39
C TYR A 17 -5.10 -6.64 -2.71
N VAL A 18 -3.93 -6.09 -2.40
CA VAL A 18 -2.89 -6.76 -1.62
C VAL A 18 -2.13 -5.74 -0.76
N VAL A 19 -1.87 -6.12 0.49
CA VAL A 19 -1.07 -5.32 1.43
C VAL A 19 0.23 -6.07 1.72
N LEU A 20 1.35 -5.42 1.42
CA LEU A 20 2.69 -5.98 1.47
C LEU A 20 3.50 -5.29 2.56
N GLU A 21 4.05 -6.10 3.48
CA GLU A 21 5.06 -5.64 4.42
C GLU A 21 6.44 -6.02 3.86
N LEU A 22 7.30 -5.02 3.69
CA LEU A 22 8.67 -5.18 3.21
C LEU A 22 9.65 -5.07 4.37
N GLU A 23 10.84 -5.62 4.14
CA GLU A 23 11.96 -5.54 5.08
C GLU A 23 12.29 -4.10 5.49
N ALA A 24 12.74 -3.98 6.73
CA ALA A 24 13.15 -2.73 7.32
C ALA A 24 14.32 -2.10 6.54
N GLY A 25 14.19 -0.81 6.21
CA GLY A 25 15.26 -0.02 5.58
C GLY A 25 15.07 0.26 4.09
N ILE A 26 13.94 -0.14 3.50
CA ILE A 26 13.60 0.26 2.13
C ILE A 26 13.01 1.67 2.16
N ASP A 27 13.63 2.62 1.45
CA ASP A 27 13.10 3.96 1.25
C ASP A 27 12.04 4.03 0.14
N ILE A 28 11.21 5.08 0.16
CA ILE A 28 10.17 5.35 -0.85
C ILE A 28 10.71 5.24 -2.28
N LYS A 29 11.94 5.71 -2.55
CA LYS A 29 12.57 5.64 -3.88
C LYS A 29 12.79 4.22 -4.40
N ALA A 30 13.06 3.27 -3.50
CA ALA A 30 13.23 1.85 -3.85
C ALA A 30 11.88 1.10 -3.85
N LEU A 31 10.96 1.51 -2.99
CA LEU A 31 9.60 0.99 -2.89
C LEU A 31 8.74 1.33 -4.13
N GLN A 32 8.86 2.56 -4.62
CA GLN A 32 8.07 3.08 -5.74
C GLN A 32 8.15 2.21 -7.02
N PRO A 33 9.34 1.88 -7.56
CA PRO A 33 9.45 1.03 -8.75
C PRO A 33 8.99 -0.40 -8.47
N LEU A 34 9.15 -0.90 -7.24
CA LEU A 34 8.72 -2.23 -6.86
C LEU A 34 7.19 -2.32 -6.89
N VAL A 35 6.49 -1.41 -6.22
CA VAL A 35 5.01 -1.33 -6.24
C VAL A 35 4.50 -1.15 -7.67
N GLN A 36 5.14 -0.29 -8.46
CA GLN A 36 4.79 -0.09 -9.87
C GLN A 36 4.97 -1.33 -10.75
N LYS A 37 5.93 -2.20 -10.42
CA LYS A 37 6.08 -3.49 -11.10
C LYS A 37 4.98 -4.46 -10.68
N VAL A 38 4.69 -4.52 -9.37
CA VAL A 38 3.67 -5.39 -8.79
C VAL A 38 2.30 -5.09 -9.40
N ILE A 39 1.86 -3.84 -9.39
CA ILE A 39 0.57 -3.41 -9.95
C ILE A 39 0.45 -3.70 -11.44
N LYS A 40 1.54 -3.54 -12.22
CA LYS A 40 1.53 -3.84 -13.66
C LYS A 40 1.37 -5.33 -13.96
N GLN A 41 1.86 -6.21 -13.08
CA GLN A 41 1.77 -7.65 -13.27
C GLN A 41 0.47 -8.24 -12.70
N SER A 42 0.02 -7.75 -11.54
CA SER A 42 -1.16 -8.26 -10.83
C SER A 42 -2.46 -7.56 -11.24
N SER A 43 -2.38 -6.31 -11.74
CA SER A 43 -3.55 -5.44 -11.96
C SER A 43 -4.43 -5.24 -10.72
N LEU A 44 -3.85 -5.38 -9.52
CA LEU A 44 -4.53 -5.18 -8.23
C LEU A 44 -4.13 -3.89 -7.54
N ALA A 45 -4.94 -3.42 -6.60
CA ALA A 45 -4.56 -2.36 -5.68
C ALA A 45 -3.45 -2.87 -4.73
N VAL A 46 -2.30 -2.21 -4.73
CA VAL A 46 -1.13 -2.64 -3.94
C VAL A 46 -0.77 -1.54 -2.95
N LEU A 47 -0.65 -1.90 -1.68
CA LEU A 47 -0.07 -1.04 -0.65
C LEU A 47 1.14 -1.73 -0.06
N ALA A 48 2.31 -1.12 -0.18
CA ALA A 48 3.55 -1.63 0.37
C ALA A 48 4.08 -0.72 1.47
N VAL A 49 4.47 -1.32 2.58
CA VAL A 49 4.96 -0.62 3.78
C VAL A 49 6.35 -1.16 4.14
N SER A 50 7.26 -0.28 4.52
CA SER A 50 8.58 -0.63 5.06
C SER A 50 8.81 0.20 6.31
N ALA A 51 9.16 -0.44 7.41
CA ALA A 51 9.45 0.23 8.68
C ALA A 51 10.92 0.08 9.05
N ALA A 52 11.64 1.18 9.23
CA ALA A 52 13.07 1.22 9.53
C ALA A 52 13.33 2.01 10.81
N LYS A 53 13.73 1.31 11.89
CA LYS A 53 14.01 1.87 13.24
C LYS A 53 12.90 2.78 13.79
N ASP A 54 12.88 4.04 13.36
CA ASP A 54 11.99 5.12 13.83
C ASP A 54 11.18 5.76 12.69
N LYS A 55 11.20 5.17 11.49
CA LYS A 55 10.52 5.71 10.32
C LYS A 55 9.77 4.61 9.58
N VAL A 56 8.50 4.86 9.32
CA VAL A 56 7.68 4.06 8.42
C VAL A 56 7.61 4.75 7.08
N VAL A 57 7.72 4.01 5.99
CA VAL A 57 7.41 4.48 4.64
C VAL A 57 6.34 3.61 4.02
N CYS A 58 5.43 4.24 3.30
CA CYS A 58 4.27 3.58 2.70
C CYS A 58 4.14 4.08 1.26
N VAL A 59 3.90 3.17 0.33
CA VAL A 59 3.57 3.48 -1.05
C VAL A 59 2.34 2.70 -1.45
N ALA A 60 1.31 3.42 -1.91
CA ALA A 60 0.08 2.86 -2.43
C ALA A 60 -0.01 3.12 -3.93
N ALA A 61 -0.38 2.12 -4.71
CA ALA A 61 -0.70 2.26 -6.12
C ALA A 61 -1.98 1.48 -6.42
N VAL A 62 -2.85 2.11 -7.20
CA VAL A 62 -4.16 1.53 -7.55
C VAL A 62 -4.32 1.53 -9.06
N PRO A 63 -4.77 0.41 -9.67
CA PRO A 63 -4.99 0.32 -11.10
C PRO A 63 -6.13 1.24 -11.52
N PRO A 64 -6.10 1.82 -12.73
CA PRO A 64 -7.12 2.76 -13.19
C PRO A 64 -8.56 2.21 -13.08
N SER A 65 -8.76 0.90 -13.18
CA SER A 65 -10.05 0.23 -12.99
C SER A 65 -10.63 0.40 -11.57
N TYR A 66 -9.76 0.48 -10.56
CA TYR A 66 -10.14 0.59 -9.15
C TYR A 66 -9.93 2.00 -8.58
N VAL A 67 -9.22 2.89 -9.27
CA VAL A 67 -8.91 4.25 -8.77
C VAL A 67 -10.17 5.04 -8.40
N SER A 68 -11.27 4.83 -9.11
CA SER A 68 -12.55 5.50 -8.82
C SER A 68 -13.19 5.02 -7.52
N ALA A 69 -13.03 3.74 -7.18
CA ALA A 69 -13.60 3.13 -5.98
C ALA A 69 -12.65 3.29 -4.78
N LEU A 70 -11.36 2.96 -4.98
CA LEU A 70 -10.30 3.02 -3.99
C LEU A 70 -9.20 4.00 -4.43
N PRO A 71 -9.35 5.31 -4.19
CA PRO A 71 -8.29 6.26 -4.50
C PRO A 71 -7.07 6.05 -3.59
N ALA A 72 -5.90 5.87 -4.19
CA ALA A 72 -4.63 5.61 -3.50
C ALA A 72 -4.30 6.69 -2.46
N ASN A 73 -4.67 7.95 -2.71
CA ASN A 73 -4.43 9.02 -1.75
C ASN A 73 -5.20 8.80 -0.44
N SER A 74 -6.45 8.36 -0.52
CA SER A 74 -7.35 8.27 0.62
C SER A 74 -7.03 7.02 1.40
N TRP A 75 -6.74 5.94 0.67
CA TRP A 75 -6.23 4.71 1.24
C TRP A 75 -4.95 4.94 2.05
N LEU A 76 -3.99 5.66 1.46
CA LEU A 76 -2.74 5.99 2.15
C LEU A 76 -2.96 6.89 3.37
N GLN A 77 -3.86 7.89 3.30
CA GLN A 77 -4.13 8.80 4.43
C GLN A 77 -4.62 8.07 5.68
N LYS A 78 -5.41 7.00 5.51
CA LYS A 78 -5.85 6.13 6.63
C LYS A 78 -4.66 5.50 7.35
N VAL A 79 -3.71 4.96 6.57
CA VAL A 79 -2.47 4.35 7.10
C VAL A 79 -1.62 5.42 7.78
N LEU A 80 -1.41 6.55 7.13
CA LEU A 80 -0.58 7.64 7.64
C LEU A 80 -1.09 8.19 8.96
N THR A 81 -2.41 8.31 9.14
CA THR A 81 -2.99 8.80 10.40
C THR A 81 -2.61 7.92 11.59
N LEU A 82 -2.47 6.61 11.39
CA LEU A 82 -2.13 5.65 12.45
C LEU A 82 -0.62 5.56 12.75
N VAL A 83 0.23 5.92 11.78
CA VAL A 83 1.69 5.93 11.92
C VAL A 83 2.28 7.33 12.14
N ASP A 84 1.45 8.30 12.53
CA ASP A 84 1.81 9.73 12.66
C ASP A 84 2.57 10.24 11.41
N GLY A 85 2.01 9.90 10.25
CA GLY A 85 2.63 10.05 8.96
C GLY A 85 2.10 11.21 8.14
N ARG A 86 2.96 11.70 7.24
CA ARG A 86 2.58 12.64 6.18
C ARG A 86 2.92 12.07 4.83
N GLY A 87 2.10 12.42 3.85
CA GLY A 87 2.24 11.93 2.49
C GLY A 87 1.17 12.51 1.58
N GLY A 88 1.31 12.20 0.30
CA GLY A 88 0.43 12.69 -0.74
C GLY A 88 0.73 12.04 -2.09
N GLY A 89 -0.13 12.33 -3.05
CA GLY A 89 0.02 11.85 -4.42
C GLY A 89 -1.28 11.90 -5.19
N LYS A 90 -1.27 11.26 -6.35
CA LYS A 90 -2.41 11.16 -7.24
C LYS A 90 -3.35 10.05 -6.76
N PRO A 91 -4.64 10.06 -7.16
CA PRO A 91 -5.56 8.97 -6.84
C PRO A 91 -5.12 7.61 -7.42
N ALA A 92 -4.28 7.60 -8.46
CA ALA A 92 -3.64 6.38 -8.97
C ALA A 92 -2.41 5.92 -8.17
N GLN A 93 -1.70 6.84 -7.52
CA GLN A 93 -0.49 6.52 -6.78
C GLN A 93 -0.21 7.57 -5.71
N ALA A 94 -0.02 7.11 -4.48
CA ALA A 94 0.31 7.95 -3.35
C ALA A 94 1.49 7.38 -2.55
N GLN A 95 2.22 8.26 -1.88
CA GLN A 95 3.34 7.87 -1.04
C GLN A 95 3.42 8.73 0.21
N GLY A 96 3.95 8.16 1.29
CA GLY A 96 4.08 8.86 2.55
C GLY A 96 5.02 8.17 3.51
N SER A 97 5.28 8.84 4.62
CA SER A 97 6.12 8.34 5.70
C SER A 97 5.64 8.85 7.04
N GLY A 98 5.80 8.03 8.08
CA GLY A 98 5.53 8.39 9.46
C GLY A 98 6.65 7.99 10.39
N THR A 99 6.49 8.32 11.67
CA THR A 99 7.47 8.08 12.72
C THR A 99 6.98 7.04 13.73
N GLN A 100 5.68 6.75 13.76
CA GLN A 100 5.09 5.83 14.73
C GLN A 100 5.08 4.39 14.20
N VAL A 101 6.20 3.69 14.38
CA VAL A 101 6.37 2.28 13.98
C VAL A 101 5.45 1.36 14.80
N GLY A 102 5.13 1.69 16.05
CA GLY A 102 4.19 0.90 16.87
C GLY A 102 2.78 0.84 16.30
N GLY A 103 2.41 1.79 15.43
CA GLY A 103 1.12 1.84 14.75
C GLY A 103 1.03 0.98 13.49
N LEU A 104 2.13 0.38 13.03
CA LEU A 104 2.17 -0.43 11.80
C LEU A 104 1.09 -1.51 11.73
N PRO A 105 0.92 -2.40 12.73
CA PRO A 105 -0.08 -3.46 12.65
C PRO A 105 -1.50 -2.91 12.52
N ALA A 106 -1.85 -1.88 13.29
CA ALA A 106 -3.14 -1.20 13.17
C ALA A 106 -3.31 -0.51 11.81
N ALA A 107 -2.23 0.06 11.26
CA ALA A 107 -2.23 0.73 9.97
C ALA A 107 -2.43 -0.25 8.80
N LEU A 108 -1.84 -1.45 8.88
CA LEU A 108 -2.03 -2.52 7.90
C LEU A 108 -3.46 -3.07 7.95
N GLU A 109 -4.02 -3.27 9.15
CA GLU A 109 -5.41 -3.69 9.32
C GLU A 109 -6.38 -2.65 8.76
N ALA A 110 -6.20 -1.37 9.12
CA ALA A 110 -7.02 -0.27 8.59
C ALA A 110 -6.88 -0.14 7.06
N ALA A 111 -5.71 -0.41 6.49
CA ALA A 111 -5.54 -0.46 5.04
C ALA A 111 -6.38 -1.59 4.42
N ARG A 112 -6.33 -2.79 4.99
CA ARG A 112 -7.10 -3.95 4.50
C ARG A 112 -8.59 -3.69 4.60
N GLU A 113 -9.05 -3.16 5.73
CA GLU A 113 -10.46 -2.82 5.96
C GLU A 113 -10.95 -1.78 4.96
N TYR A 114 -10.21 -0.68 4.79
CA TYR A 114 -10.58 0.38 3.85
C TYR A 114 -10.61 -0.12 2.40
N ALA A 115 -9.65 -0.97 2.00
CA ALA A 115 -9.64 -1.56 0.67
C ALA A 115 -10.80 -2.56 0.48
N SER A 116 -11.08 -3.39 1.48
CA SER A 116 -12.20 -4.33 1.48
C SER A 116 -13.55 -3.61 1.40
N GLU A 117 -13.73 -2.52 2.13
CA GLU A 117 -14.96 -1.71 2.06
C GLU A 117 -15.11 -0.99 0.73
N ALA A 118 -14.04 -0.43 0.19
CA ALA A 118 -14.07 0.29 -1.08
C ALA A 118 -14.24 -0.64 -2.30
N LEU A 119 -13.76 -1.88 -2.20
CA LEU A 119 -13.78 -2.88 -3.27
C LEU A 119 -14.80 -4.00 -3.01
N LYS A 120 -15.63 -3.88 -1.97
CA LYS A 120 -16.82 -4.71 -1.77
C LYS A 120 -17.84 -4.35 -2.84
N GLU A 121 -17.97 -5.23 -3.83
CA GLU A 121 -19.16 -5.33 -4.67
C GLU A 121 -20.33 -5.95 -3.89
#